data_AF-A0A948F8U3-F1
#
_entry.id   AF-A0A948F8U3-F1
#
_cell.length_a   1.000
_cell.length_b   1.000
_cell.length_c   1.000
_cell.angle_alpha   90.00
_cell.angle_beta   90.00
_cell.angle_gamma   90.00
#
_symmetry.space_group_name_H-M   'P 1'
#
loop_
_entity.id
_entity.type
_entity.pdbx_description
1 polymer ?
#
loop_
_entity_poly.entity_id
_entity_poly.type
_entity_poly.pdbx_seq_one_letter_code
_entity_poly.pdbx_strand_id
1 'polypeptide(L)'
;MLIKQGYWVKNLYLQNRKSPITYTYGGAHSIKVSLKHASKKKSPRNNGDDKSICHAWGSFKPSEKIKKYFVSISNNELPSEMSNDPEVLEYFNDTAKTVERIHIKYFPQPFQDYLRNVRTELRDIIKRTVDIFMWRCGIHGGHNPLSGYGMSFSFDGKIWYGEPPGATVSFSSFAIHTPPEQVAIIIRKLIKSKHDQPLGHQMFREAQSLRTSNPRISIIVAMSALEVAAKECISKLNPESIWLVENLPSPDVRKLINEYIPRLLCKTTLEGILPLPESLNTSIRKGVTVRNRIIHLGHQAPSGESTDEMLSAIQEVIWILDYCCGYDWALRFISRNSADHIMSKIKTSINNPIQ
;
A
#
# COMPACT_ATOMS: atom_id res chain seq x y z
N MET A 1 8.11 26.16 -7.31
CA MET A 1 6.67 26.08 -7.62
C MET A 1 6.09 24.95 -6.80
N LEU A 2 4.91 25.13 -6.20
CA LEU A 2 4.26 24.09 -5.40
C LEU A 2 3.32 23.29 -6.27
N ILE A 3 3.44 21.96 -6.26
CA ILE A 3 2.51 21.06 -6.94
C ILE A 3 1.93 20.12 -5.89
N LYS A 4 0.62 19.89 -5.96
CA LYS A 4 -0.15 19.10 -5.02
C LYS A 4 -1.02 18.10 -5.76
N GLN A 5 -1.00 16.86 -5.30
CA GLN A 5 -1.85 15.78 -5.76
C GLN A 5 -2.71 15.25 -4.63
N GLY A 6 -3.97 14.94 -4.92
CA GLY A 6 -4.87 14.31 -3.97
C GLY A 6 -5.34 12.95 -4.43
N TYR A 7 -5.64 12.10 -3.45
CA TYR A 7 -6.40 10.87 -3.63
C TYR A 7 -7.43 10.71 -2.50
N TRP A 8 -8.59 10.19 -2.87
CA TRP A 8 -9.45 9.49 -1.92
C TRP A 8 -8.79 8.17 -1.54
N VAL A 9 -8.70 7.91 -0.25
CA VAL A 9 -8.20 6.64 0.27
C VAL A 9 -9.38 5.80 0.73
N LYS A 10 -9.56 4.68 0.05
CA LYS A 10 -10.54 3.65 0.39
C LYS A 10 -10.12 2.92 1.66
N ASN A 11 -11.10 2.44 2.41
CA ASN A 11 -10.89 1.56 3.56
C ASN A 11 -10.00 2.15 4.67
N LEU A 12 -9.81 3.48 4.65
CA LEU A 12 -9.02 4.19 5.62
C LEU A 12 -9.94 5.13 6.39
N TYR A 13 -10.19 4.81 7.65
CA TYR A 13 -11.01 5.64 8.51
C TYR A 13 -10.16 6.40 9.52
N LEU A 14 -10.34 7.72 9.56
CA LEU A 14 -9.70 8.62 10.50
C LEU A 14 -10.77 9.17 11.43
N GLN A 15 -11.03 8.48 12.55
CA GLN A 15 -12.05 8.89 13.52
C GLN A 15 -11.82 10.32 14.03
N ASN A 16 -12.87 11.14 13.96
CA ASN A 16 -13.06 12.39 14.71
C ASN A 16 -11.82 13.32 14.82
N ARG A 17 -11.08 13.50 13.72
CA ARG A 17 -10.00 14.48 13.68
C ARG A 17 -10.44 15.80 13.04
N LYS A 18 -10.43 16.86 13.87
CA LYS A 18 -10.48 18.25 13.40
C LYS A 18 -9.22 18.64 12.61
N SER A 19 -8.08 18.00 12.88
CA SER A 19 -6.78 18.38 12.31
C SER A 19 -6.14 17.27 11.46
N PRO A 20 -5.59 17.61 10.28
CA PRO A 20 -4.88 16.67 9.41
C PRO A 20 -3.62 16.09 10.09
N ILE A 21 -3.31 14.82 9.81
CA ILE A 21 -2.00 14.25 10.13
C ILE A 21 -1.07 14.55 8.97
N THR A 22 0.10 15.14 9.25
CA THR A 22 1.10 15.46 8.21
C THR A 22 2.41 14.71 8.46
N TYR A 23 2.98 14.21 7.37
CA TYR A 23 4.27 13.52 7.27
C TYR A 23 5.17 14.29 6.30
N THR A 24 6.46 14.34 6.60
CA THR A 24 7.47 14.95 5.70
C THR A 24 8.37 13.85 5.19
N TYR A 25 8.46 13.75 3.87
CA TYR A 25 9.43 12.94 3.15
C TYR A 25 10.58 13.86 2.74
N GLY A 26 11.81 13.50 3.10
CA GLY A 26 13.00 14.28 2.72
C GLY A 26 13.24 14.27 1.20
N GLY A 27 14.46 14.61 0.78
CA GLY A 27 14.85 14.57 -0.64
C GLY A 27 14.68 15.91 -1.37
N ALA A 28 14.92 15.89 -2.68
CA ALA A 28 15.11 17.09 -3.49
C ALA A 28 13.87 18.02 -3.54
N HIS A 29 12.67 17.45 -3.48
CA HIS A 29 11.41 18.19 -3.64
C HIS A 29 10.67 18.49 -2.33
N SER A 30 11.26 18.15 -1.16
CA SER A 30 10.70 18.44 0.17
C SER A 30 9.21 18.04 0.31
N ILE A 31 8.88 16.83 -0.12
CA ILE A 31 7.48 16.37 -0.24
C ILE A 31 6.86 16.21 1.15
N LYS A 32 5.61 16.68 1.30
CA LYS A 32 4.78 16.48 2.48
C LYS A 32 3.52 15.73 2.10
N VAL A 33 3.05 14.87 3.00
CA VAL A 33 1.81 14.11 2.86
C VAL A 33 0.88 14.45 4.00
N SER A 34 -0.38 14.75 3.70
CA SER A 34 -1.43 14.98 4.68
C SER A 34 -2.55 13.97 4.52
N LEU A 35 -2.93 13.33 5.62
CA LEU A 35 -4.12 12.49 5.72
C LEU A 35 -5.16 13.17 6.61
N LYS A 36 -6.39 13.26 6.11
CA LYS A 36 -7.52 13.83 6.85
C LYS A 36 -8.83 13.15 6.51
N HIS A 37 -9.79 13.23 7.43
CA HIS A 37 -11.14 12.80 7.18
C HIS A 37 -11.82 13.70 6.12
N ALA A 38 -12.64 13.10 5.24
CA ALA A 38 -13.43 13.85 4.27
C ALA A 38 -14.60 14.54 4.97
N SER A 39 -14.79 15.85 4.78
CA SER A 39 -16.01 16.47 5.29
C SER A 39 -17.22 16.05 4.44
N LYS A 40 -18.39 15.89 5.10
CA LYS A 40 -19.66 15.51 4.44
C LYS A 40 -20.01 16.36 3.21
N LYS A 41 -19.57 17.62 3.15
CA LYS A 41 -19.80 18.55 2.02
C LYS A 41 -18.97 18.27 0.76
N LYS A 42 -17.96 17.39 0.80
CA LYS A 42 -17.00 17.17 -0.30
C LYS A 42 -17.04 15.79 -0.93
N SER A 43 -17.94 14.89 -0.50
CA SER A 43 -18.10 13.59 -1.17
C SER A 43 -19.00 13.78 -2.40
N PRO A 44 -18.53 13.51 -3.63
CA PRO A 44 -19.33 13.65 -4.85
C PRO A 44 -20.44 12.60 -4.99
N ARG A 45 -20.59 11.67 -4.03
CA ARG A 45 -21.68 10.68 -4.00
C ARG A 45 -22.19 10.47 -2.58
N ASN A 46 -23.52 10.50 -2.44
CA ASN A 46 -24.33 10.33 -1.23
C ASN A 46 -24.29 8.92 -0.61
N ASN A 47 -23.39 8.02 -1.03
CA ASN A 47 -23.21 6.77 -0.33
C ASN A 47 -22.35 7.07 0.89
N GLY A 48 -22.93 6.93 2.09
CA GLY A 48 -22.40 7.31 3.41
C GLY A 48 -21.12 6.60 3.85
N ASP A 49 -20.22 6.29 2.93
CA ASP A 49 -18.88 5.80 3.22
C ASP A 49 -18.00 6.96 3.68
N ASP A 50 -17.61 6.92 4.95
CA ASP A 50 -16.61 7.79 5.54
C ASP A 50 -15.25 7.64 4.83
N LYS A 51 -14.99 8.50 3.84
CA LYS A 51 -13.73 8.49 3.07
C LYS A 51 -12.65 9.29 3.79
N SER A 52 -11.40 8.86 3.67
CA SER A 52 -10.24 9.71 3.98
C SER A 52 -9.68 10.33 2.72
N ILE A 53 -9.10 11.52 2.85
CA ILE A 53 -8.38 12.20 1.78
C ILE A 53 -6.90 12.21 2.14
N CYS A 54 -6.06 11.74 1.21
CA CYS A 54 -4.62 11.87 1.26
C CYS A 54 -4.18 12.88 0.21
N HIS A 55 -3.39 13.87 0.62
CA HIS A 55 -2.73 14.80 -0.30
C HIS A 55 -1.22 14.69 -0.15
N ALA A 56 -0.49 14.71 -1.25
CA ALA A 56 0.93 15.03 -1.24
C ALA A 56 1.17 16.36 -1.95
N TRP A 57 2.16 17.10 -1.49
CA TRP A 57 2.64 18.29 -2.19
C TRP A 57 4.14 18.46 -1.98
N GLY A 58 4.80 19.04 -2.96
CA GLY A 58 6.25 19.28 -2.95
C GLY A 58 6.60 20.59 -3.65
N SER A 59 7.86 21.00 -3.49
CA SER A 59 8.44 22.12 -4.22
C SER A 59 9.23 21.59 -5.41
N PHE A 60 8.75 21.92 -6.60
CA PHE A 60 9.37 21.52 -7.87
C PHE A 60 9.93 22.75 -8.58
N LYS A 61 11.09 22.58 -9.21
CA LYS A 61 11.78 23.62 -9.99
C LYS A 61 11.66 23.27 -11.48
N PRO A 62 10.58 23.71 -12.17
CA PRO A 62 10.46 23.52 -13.61
C PRO A 62 11.54 24.32 -14.36
N SER A 63 11.85 23.91 -15.59
CA SER A 63 12.62 24.75 -16.51
C SER A 63 11.79 25.98 -16.92
N GLU A 64 12.45 27.02 -17.44
CA GLU A 64 11.74 28.24 -17.88
C GLU A 64 10.70 27.95 -18.96
N LYS A 65 10.96 27.00 -19.87
CA LYS A 65 9.99 26.57 -20.87
C LYS A 65 8.73 25.96 -20.21
N ILE A 66 8.92 25.06 -19.25
CA ILE A 66 7.82 24.42 -18.53
C ILE A 66 7.03 25.44 -17.69
N LYS A 67 7.73 26.37 -17.05
CA LYS A 67 7.14 27.43 -16.25
C LYS A 67 6.19 28.31 -17.07
N LYS A 68 6.52 28.61 -18.34
CA LYS A 68 5.64 29.36 -19.24
C LYS A 68 4.28 28.68 -19.41
N TYR A 69 4.23 27.36 -19.54
CA TYR A 69 2.95 26.64 -19.65
C TYR A 69 2.10 26.79 -18.39
N PHE A 70 2.70 26.74 -17.19
CA PHE A 70 1.96 26.98 -15.95
C PHE A 70 1.44 28.41 -15.84
N VAL A 71 2.20 29.40 -16.33
CA VAL A 71 1.75 30.80 -16.39
C VAL A 71 0.58 30.97 -17.35
N SER A 72 0.66 30.38 -18.55
CA SER A 72 -0.43 30.36 -19.53
C SER A 72 -1.69 29.72 -18.94
N ILE A 73 -1.57 28.57 -18.27
CA ILE A 73 -2.70 27.93 -17.57
C ILE A 73 -3.28 28.87 -16.49
N SER A 74 -2.45 29.51 -15.67
CA SER A 74 -2.94 30.40 -14.59
C SER A 74 -3.65 31.65 -15.11
N ASN A 75 -3.29 32.11 -16.31
CA ASN A 75 -3.92 33.25 -16.99
C ASN A 75 -5.11 32.83 -17.87
N ASN A 76 -5.41 31.52 -17.96
CA ASN A 76 -6.38 30.95 -18.89
C ASN A 76 -6.06 31.29 -20.38
N GLU A 77 -4.78 31.33 -20.71
CA GLU A 77 -4.26 31.58 -22.06
C GLU A 77 -3.70 30.29 -22.67
N LEU A 78 -3.98 30.03 -23.94
CA LEU A 78 -3.40 28.88 -24.64
C LEU A 78 -1.88 29.09 -24.81
N PRO A 79 -1.05 28.09 -24.53
CA PRO A 79 0.36 28.11 -24.91
C PRO A 79 0.52 28.36 -26.41
N SER A 80 1.55 29.13 -26.80
CA SER A 80 1.83 29.47 -28.20
C SER A 80 1.88 28.25 -29.13
N GLU A 81 2.41 27.13 -28.64
CA GLU A 81 2.53 25.87 -29.37
C GLU A 81 1.18 25.17 -29.62
N MET A 82 0.13 25.57 -28.89
CA MET A 82 -1.21 25.01 -28.97
C MET A 82 -2.22 25.94 -29.66
N SER A 83 -1.93 27.25 -29.73
CA SER A 83 -2.88 28.27 -30.20
C SER A 83 -3.30 28.13 -31.66
N ASN A 84 -2.54 27.41 -32.48
CA ASN A 84 -2.83 27.20 -33.90
C ASN A 84 -3.29 25.78 -34.23
N ASP A 85 -3.46 24.91 -33.23
CA ASP A 85 -3.91 23.53 -33.44
C ASP A 85 -5.45 23.48 -33.52
N PRO A 86 -6.04 23.14 -34.68
CA PRO A 86 -7.50 23.12 -34.84
C PRO A 86 -8.21 22.17 -33.88
N GLU A 87 -7.62 21.00 -33.58
CA GLU A 87 -8.23 20.01 -32.67
C GLU A 87 -8.26 20.55 -31.24
N VAL A 88 -7.21 21.28 -30.83
CA VAL A 88 -7.14 21.91 -29.51
C VAL A 88 -8.15 23.05 -29.39
N LEU A 89 -8.27 23.88 -30.43
CA LEU A 89 -9.23 24.99 -30.46
C LEU A 89 -10.67 24.50 -30.39
N GLU A 90 -11.01 23.46 -31.16
CA GLU A 90 -12.32 22.81 -31.11
C GLU A 90 -12.59 22.25 -29.71
N TYR A 91 -11.67 21.46 -29.15
CA TYR A 91 -11.82 20.92 -27.80
C TYR A 91 -11.96 22.01 -26.72
N PHE A 92 -11.19 23.09 -26.85
CA PHE A 92 -11.22 24.21 -25.91
C PHE A 92 -12.56 24.93 -25.94
N ASN A 93 -13.06 25.26 -27.13
CA ASN A 93 -14.32 26.00 -27.30
C ASN A 93 -15.55 25.16 -26.92
N ASP A 94 -15.55 23.88 -27.31
CA ASP A 94 -16.75 23.04 -27.19
C ASP A 94 -16.82 22.29 -25.85
N THR A 95 -15.66 21.90 -25.31
CA THR A 95 -15.59 20.99 -24.14
C THR A 95 -14.95 21.63 -22.92
N ALA A 96 -13.69 22.07 -23.04
CA ALA A 96 -12.89 22.44 -21.87
C ALA A 96 -13.33 23.78 -21.26
N LYS A 97 -13.57 24.80 -22.09
CA LYS A 97 -13.91 26.19 -21.75
C LYS A 97 -12.85 26.95 -20.95
N THR A 98 -11.92 26.26 -20.30
CA THR A 98 -10.74 26.81 -19.63
C THR A 98 -9.51 25.96 -19.93
N VAL A 99 -8.33 26.58 -19.94
CA VAL A 99 -7.06 25.94 -20.33
C VAL A 99 -6.70 24.82 -19.36
N GLU A 100 -6.99 25.00 -18.06
CA GLU A 100 -6.81 23.97 -17.04
C GLU A 100 -7.67 22.70 -17.25
N ARG A 101 -8.71 22.77 -18.09
CA ARG A 101 -9.59 21.63 -18.40
C ARG A 101 -9.26 20.94 -19.72
N ILE A 102 -8.33 21.49 -20.51
CA ILE A 102 -7.84 20.84 -21.74
C ILE A 102 -7.22 19.50 -21.36
N HIS A 103 -7.48 18.42 -22.09
CA HIS A 103 -6.87 17.14 -21.74
C HIS A 103 -5.34 17.19 -21.90
N ILE A 104 -4.57 16.59 -20.96
CA ILE A 104 -3.10 16.71 -20.96
C ILE A 104 -2.43 16.24 -22.25
N LYS A 105 -3.07 15.33 -22.99
CA LYS A 105 -2.62 14.82 -24.30
C LYS A 105 -2.36 15.92 -25.33
N TYR A 106 -3.03 17.07 -25.20
CA TYR A 106 -2.94 18.20 -26.11
C TYR A 106 -1.78 19.15 -25.79
N PHE A 107 -1.17 19.03 -24.61
CA PHE A 107 -0.02 19.87 -24.26
C PHE A 107 1.26 19.35 -24.90
N PRO A 108 2.28 20.20 -25.10
CA PRO A 108 3.56 19.75 -25.65
C PRO A 108 4.22 18.63 -24.84
N GLN A 109 4.87 17.67 -25.53
CA GLN A 109 5.47 16.48 -24.91
C GLN A 109 6.35 16.77 -23.68
N PRO A 110 7.24 17.80 -23.68
CA PRO A 110 8.04 18.10 -22.49
C PRO A 110 7.21 18.44 -21.25
N PHE A 111 6.04 19.07 -21.42
CA PHE A 111 5.11 19.37 -20.33
C PHE A 111 4.40 18.11 -19.84
N GLN A 112 3.97 17.25 -20.76
CA GLN A 112 3.39 15.96 -20.41
C GLN A 112 4.37 15.10 -19.59
N ASP A 113 5.63 15.03 -20.01
CA ASP A 113 6.68 14.27 -19.32
C ASP A 113 6.97 14.84 -17.93
N TYR A 114 7.09 16.16 -17.83
CA TYR A 114 7.28 16.84 -16.56
C TYR A 114 6.14 16.52 -15.57
N LEU A 115 4.88 16.69 -16.00
CA LEU A 115 3.73 16.40 -15.15
C LEU A 115 3.60 14.93 -14.81
N ARG A 116 3.93 14.03 -15.74
CA ARG A 116 3.96 12.58 -15.48
C ARG A 116 4.96 12.25 -14.39
N ASN A 117 6.17 12.81 -14.44
CA ASN A 117 7.21 12.56 -13.44
C ASN A 117 6.81 13.08 -12.06
N VAL A 118 6.29 14.31 -11.98
CA VAL A 118 5.77 14.88 -10.73
C VAL A 118 4.62 14.02 -10.18
N ARG A 119 3.71 13.57 -11.05
CA ARG A 119 2.58 12.72 -10.70
C ARG A 119 3.00 11.37 -10.17
N THR A 120 3.98 10.73 -10.80
CA THR A 120 4.52 9.45 -10.36
C THR A 120 5.16 9.61 -8.98
N GLU A 121 6.02 10.62 -8.79
CA GLU A 121 6.70 10.84 -7.51
C GLU A 121 5.71 11.12 -6.37
N LEU A 122 4.75 12.03 -6.58
CA LEU A 122 3.73 12.33 -5.56
C LEU A 122 2.81 11.12 -5.31
N ARG A 123 2.40 10.39 -6.34
CA ARG A 123 1.59 9.17 -6.21
C ARG A 123 2.33 8.08 -5.43
N ASP A 124 3.60 7.85 -5.71
CA ASP A 124 4.40 6.81 -5.06
C ASP A 124 4.55 7.10 -3.56
N ILE A 125 4.79 8.36 -3.21
CA ILE A 125 4.85 8.80 -1.81
C ILE A 125 3.48 8.69 -1.11
N ILE A 126 2.38 9.01 -1.79
CA ILE A 126 1.02 8.79 -1.26
C ILE A 126 0.77 7.30 -1.04
N LYS A 127 1.05 6.47 -2.05
CA LYS A 127 0.85 5.01 -2.01
C LYS A 127 1.65 4.41 -0.86
N ARG A 128 2.94 4.73 -0.77
CA ARG A 128 3.82 4.32 0.33
C ARG A 128 3.23 4.69 1.70
N THR A 129 2.77 5.92 1.87
CA THR A 129 2.17 6.37 3.14
C THR A 129 0.94 5.55 3.51
N VAL A 130 0.06 5.32 2.53
CA VAL A 130 -1.18 4.56 2.72
C VAL A 130 -0.88 3.09 2.99
N ASP A 131 0.06 2.49 2.27
CA ASP A 131 0.47 1.10 2.44
C ASP A 131 1.06 0.85 3.84
N ILE A 132 1.94 1.73 4.33
CA ILE A 132 2.48 1.65 5.69
C ILE A 132 1.35 1.79 6.73
N PHE A 133 0.40 2.70 6.49
CA PHE A 133 -0.75 2.86 7.39
C PHE A 133 -1.61 1.59 7.41
N MET A 134 -1.92 1.04 6.24
CA MET A 134 -2.72 -0.17 6.12
C MET A 134 -2.05 -1.36 6.78
N TRP A 135 -0.76 -1.56 6.56
CA TRP A 135 0.03 -2.58 7.24
C TRP A 135 -0.01 -2.40 8.76
N ARG A 136 0.33 -1.20 9.26
CA ARG A 136 0.39 -0.95 10.70
C ARG A 136 -0.96 -1.14 11.40
N CYS A 137 -2.06 -0.86 10.69
CA CYS A 137 -3.42 -0.95 11.24
C CYS A 137 -4.13 -2.27 10.91
N GLY A 138 -3.47 -3.23 10.24
CA GLY A 138 -4.12 -4.46 9.79
C GLY A 138 -5.33 -4.18 8.91
N ILE A 139 -5.22 -3.24 7.97
CA ILE A 139 -6.28 -2.95 6.98
C ILE A 139 -6.07 -3.84 5.78
N HIS A 140 -7.07 -4.68 5.50
CA HIS A 140 -7.00 -5.70 4.44
C HIS A 140 -7.74 -5.32 3.14
N GLY A 141 -8.38 -4.14 3.11
CA GLY A 141 -9.25 -3.75 2.01
C GLY A 141 -8.55 -3.20 0.77
N GLY A 142 -8.70 -3.89 -0.38
CA GLY A 142 -8.43 -3.40 -1.74
C GLY A 142 -6.95 -3.27 -2.11
N HIS A 143 -6.52 -3.95 -3.18
CA HIS A 143 -5.13 -3.86 -3.68
C HIS A 143 -4.74 -2.46 -4.17
N ASN A 144 -5.71 -1.69 -4.65
CA ASN A 144 -5.54 -0.30 -5.02
C ASN A 144 -6.42 0.61 -4.14
N PRO A 145 -5.89 1.07 -2.99
CA PRO A 145 -6.64 1.88 -2.03
C PRO A 145 -6.84 3.32 -2.52
N LEU A 146 -6.15 3.74 -3.59
CA LEU A 146 -6.19 5.10 -4.10
C LEU A 146 -7.27 5.27 -5.17
N SER A 147 -8.06 6.32 -5.04
CA SER A 147 -9.04 6.77 -6.02
C SER A 147 -8.82 8.24 -6.33
N GLY A 148 -8.77 8.61 -7.62
CA GLY A 148 -8.35 9.95 -8.05
C GLY A 148 -9.16 11.09 -7.43
N TYR A 149 -8.45 12.11 -6.91
CA TYR A 149 -9.04 13.38 -6.42
C TYR A 149 -8.58 14.60 -7.25
N GLY A 150 -7.62 14.41 -8.17
CA GLY A 150 -7.07 15.45 -9.05
C GLY A 150 -5.69 15.96 -8.60
N MET A 151 -5.12 16.85 -9.40
CA MET A 151 -3.85 17.53 -9.16
C MET A 151 -4.03 19.04 -9.36
N SER A 152 -3.21 19.83 -8.67
CA SER A 152 -3.28 21.29 -8.63
C SER A 152 -1.90 21.89 -8.38
N PHE A 153 -1.64 23.10 -8.87
CA PHE A 153 -0.38 23.80 -8.68
C PHE A 153 -0.58 25.23 -8.15
N SER A 154 0.49 25.81 -7.61
CA SER A 154 0.52 27.16 -7.06
C SER A 154 1.92 27.78 -7.15
N PHE A 155 1.98 29.07 -7.49
CA PHE A 155 3.22 29.84 -7.49
C PHE A 155 3.55 30.43 -6.11
N ASP A 156 2.54 30.74 -5.30
CA ASP A 156 2.65 31.48 -4.04
C ASP A 156 2.17 30.67 -2.81
N GLY A 157 1.60 29.49 -3.03
CA GLY A 157 0.98 28.64 -2.02
C GLY A 157 -0.41 29.11 -1.56
N LYS A 158 -0.92 30.23 -2.07
CA LYS A 158 -2.21 30.84 -1.69
C LYS A 158 -3.27 30.55 -2.74
N ILE A 159 -2.99 30.81 -4.01
CA ILE A 159 -3.92 30.56 -5.14
C ILE A 159 -3.54 29.23 -5.79
N TRP A 160 -4.52 28.34 -5.97
CA TRP A 160 -4.33 27.00 -6.51
C TRP A 160 -5.15 26.82 -7.78
N TYR A 161 -4.48 26.38 -8.85
CA TYR A 161 -5.06 26.13 -10.17
C TYR A 161 -5.19 24.63 -10.41
N GLY A 162 -6.22 24.21 -11.15
CA GLY A 162 -6.37 22.80 -11.56
C GLY A 162 -5.28 22.41 -12.56
N GLU A 163 -4.83 21.17 -12.48
CA GLU A 163 -4.03 20.60 -13.55
C GLU A 163 -4.88 19.87 -14.59
N PRO A 164 -4.42 19.84 -15.86
CA PRO A 164 -5.15 19.19 -16.93
C PRO A 164 -5.39 17.68 -16.65
N PRO A 165 -6.63 17.18 -16.83
CA PRO A 165 -7.02 15.83 -16.41
C PRO A 165 -6.41 14.70 -17.25
N GLY A 166 -6.33 13.48 -16.69
CA GLY A 166 -5.83 12.29 -17.41
C GLY A 166 -5.93 10.91 -16.74
N ALA A 167 -6.82 10.66 -15.75
CA ALA A 167 -6.96 9.31 -15.16
C ALA A 167 -8.35 8.99 -14.55
N THR A 168 -8.74 7.71 -14.58
CA THR A 168 -10.01 7.11 -14.11
C THR A 168 -9.99 6.65 -12.64
N VAL A 169 -11.19 6.48 -12.04
CA VAL A 169 -11.42 6.23 -10.61
C VAL A 169 -12.17 4.90 -10.39
N SER A 170 -11.76 4.08 -9.41
CA SER A 170 -12.52 2.91 -8.92
C SER A 170 -12.84 3.05 -7.43
N PHE A 171 -13.82 2.32 -6.85
CA PHE A 171 -14.25 2.43 -5.44
C PHE A 171 -14.48 1.06 -4.74
N SER A 172 -14.21 0.99 -3.44
CA SER A 172 -14.65 -0.04 -2.47
C SER A 172 -14.45 0.49 -1.03
N SER A 173 -15.26 0.08 -0.05
CA SER A 173 -15.27 0.60 1.34
C SER A 173 -15.40 -0.51 2.41
N PHE A 174 -14.70 -0.35 3.54
CA PHE A 174 -14.81 -1.08 4.84
C PHE A 174 -14.21 -0.21 5.98
N ALA A 175 -14.61 -0.40 7.24
CA ALA A 175 -14.26 0.47 8.38
C ALA A 175 -13.34 -0.22 9.44
N ILE A 176 -12.50 0.56 10.15
CA ILE A 176 -11.66 0.10 11.30
C ILE A 176 -11.67 1.11 12.47
N HIS A 177 -11.56 0.59 13.70
CA HIS A 177 -11.58 1.28 14.99
C HIS A 177 -10.20 1.31 15.70
N THR A 178 -9.23 2.13 15.28
CA THR A 178 -7.96 2.30 16.03
C THR A 178 -7.63 3.77 16.29
N PRO A 179 -7.22 4.17 17.52
CA PRO A 179 -6.89 5.55 17.86
C PRO A 179 -5.66 6.07 17.07
N PRO A 180 -5.82 7.12 16.23
CA PRO A 180 -4.78 7.50 15.25
C PRO A 180 -3.48 8.12 15.80
N GLU A 181 -3.42 8.54 17.07
CA GLU A 181 -2.26 9.30 17.61
C GLU A 181 -0.98 8.46 17.75
N GLN A 182 -1.07 7.31 18.41
CA GLN A 182 0.07 6.41 18.55
C GLN A 182 0.50 5.84 17.19
N VAL A 183 -0.47 5.55 16.32
CA VAL A 183 -0.23 5.10 14.96
C VAL A 183 0.54 6.15 14.15
N ALA A 184 0.17 7.43 14.23
CA ALA A 184 0.86 8.50 13.52
C ALA A 184 2.34 8.65 13.93
N ILE A 185 2.67 8.48 15.21
CA ILE A 185 4.07 8.51 15.69
C ILE A 185 4.86 7.34 15.11
N ILE A 186 4.29 6.14 15.13
CA ILE A 186 4.94 4.93 14.59
C ILE A 186 5.15 5.07 13.09
N ILE A 187 4.14 5.53 12.34
CA ILE A 187 4.26 5.74 10.90
C ILE A 187 5.33 6.78 10.59
N ARG A 188 5.44 7.86 11.36
CA ARG A 188 6.55 8.82 11.22
C ARG A 188 7.91 8.16 11.41
N LYS A 189 8.05 7.26 12.39
CA LYS A 189 9.29 6.51 12.62
C LYS A 189 9.61 5.61 11.41
N LEU A 190 8.63 4.85 10.92
CA LEU A 190 8.78 3.97 9.75
C LEU A 190 9.16 4.73 8.48
N ILE A 191 8.52 5.87 8.22
CA ILE A 191 8.85 6.75 7.09
C ILE A 191 10.28 7.28 7.22
N LYS A 192 10.67 7.75 8.40
CA LYS A 192 12.03 8.26 8.65
C LYS A 192 13.10 7.18 8.50
N SER A 193 12.83 5.96 8.94
CA SER A 193 13.72 4.81 8.80
C SER A 193 13.63 4.15 7.42
N LYS A 194 12.90 4.76 6.47
CA LYS A 194 12.68 4.27 5.10
C LYS A 194 12.14 2.84 5.03
N HIS A 195 11.39 2.39 6.04
CA HIS A 195 10.69 1.11 5.96
C HIS A 195 9.43 1.27 5.10
N ASP A 196 9.19 0.26 4.28
CA ASP A 196 7.97 0.13 3.49
C ASP A 196 7.11 -0.99 4.05
N GLN A 197 5.85 -1.04 3.59
CA GLN A 197 5.04 -2.21 3.83
C GLN A 197 5.69 -3.43 3.16
N PRO A 198 5.89 -4.56 3.88
CA PRO A 198 6.40 -5.80 3.29
C PRO A 198 5.56 -6.26 2.10
N LEU A 199 6.22 -6.74 1.04
CA LEU A 199 5.57 -7.15 -0.21
C LEU A 199 4.58 -8.29 0.03
N GLY A 200 4.88 -9.21 0.95
CA GLY A 200 3.97 -10.30 1.31
C GLY A 200 2.58 -9.79 1.74
N HIS A 201 2.50 -8.69 2.49
CA HIS A 201 1.21 -8.09 2.84
C HIS A 201 0.49 -7.44 1.66
N GLN A 202 1.24 -6.80 0.75
CA GLN A 202 0.64 -6.16 -0.43
C GLN A 202 0.00 -7.22 -1.34
N MET A 203 0.74 -8.30 -1.64
CA MET A 203 0.25 -9.44 -2.41
C MET A 203 -0.92 -10.14 -1.72
N PHE A 204 -0.89 -10.27 -0.40
CA PHE A 204 -2.01 -10.87 0.33
C PHE A 204 -3.30 -10.04 0.21
N ARG A 205 -3.23 -8.71 0.19
CA ARG A 205 -4.41 -7.88 -0.10
C ARG A 205 -4.92 -8.02 -1.52
N GLU A 206 -4.03 -8.24 -2.49
CA GLU A 206 -4.40 -8.60 -3.86
C GLU A 206 -5.21 -9.89 -3.87
N ALA A 207 -4.69 -10.94 -3.24
CA ALA A 207 -5.40 -12.20 -3.08
C ALA A 207 -6.79 -11.99 -2.44
N GLN A 208 -6.87 -11.28 -1.32
CA GLN A 208 -8.16 -11.00 -0.66
C GLN A 208 -9.16 -10.27 -1.56
N SER A 209 -8.69 -9.38 -2.45
CA SER A 209 -9.56 -8.67 -3.39
C SER A 209 -10.10 -9.55 -4.52
N LEU A 210 -9.44 -10.69 -4.77
CA LEU A 210 -9.82 -11.69 -5.77
C LEU A 210 -10.65 -12.83 -5.19
N ARG A 211 -10.77 -12.96 -3.86
CA ARG A 211 -11.36 -14.14 -3.22
C ARG A 211 -12.74 -14.53 -3.73
N THR A 212 -13.60 -13.55 -4.03
CA THR A 212 -14.97 -13.78 -4.50
C THR A 212 -15.07 -13.87 -6.02
N SER A 213 -14.33 -13.03 -6.74
CA SER A 213 -14.41 -12.92 -8.20
C SER A 213 -13.55 -13.97 -8.92
N ASN A 214 -12.42 -14.34 -8.34
CA ASN A 214 -11.48 -15.31 -8.88
C ASN A 214 -10.76 -16.10 -7.76
N PRO A 215 -11.46 -17.05 -7.09
CA PRO A 215 -10.92 -17.80 -5.97
C PRO A 215 -9.69 -18.65 -6.34
N ARG A 216 -9.57 -19.10 -7.61
CA ARG A 216 -8.38 -19.83 -8.08
C ARG A 216 -7.12 -18.97 -7.99
N ILE A 217 -7.17 -17.78 -8.60
CA ILE A 217 -6.04 -16.85 -8.59
C ILE A 217 -5.80 -16.32 -7.17
N SER A 218 -6.87 -16.09 -6.39
CA SER A 218 -6.75 -15.70 -4.98
C SER A 218 -5.83 -16.63 -4.19
N ILE A 219 -6.03 -17.96 -4.28
CA ILE A 219 -5.20 -18.92 -3.53
C ILE A 219 -3.75 -18.93 -4.04
N ILE A 220 -3.55 -18.85 -5.35
CA ILE A 220 -2.21 -18.80 -5.95
C ILE A 220 -1.46 -17.57 -5.41
N VAL A 221 -2.07 -16.40 -5.51
CA VAL A 221 -1.46 -15.13 -5.05
C VAL A 221 -1.24 -15.15 -3.53
N ALA A 222 -2.16 -15.72 -2.75
CA ALA A 222 -1.99 -15.82 -1.29
C ALA A 222 -0.83 -16.73 -0.89
N MET A 223 -0.65 -17.87 -1.56
CA MET A 223 0.49 -18.75 -1.29
C MET A 223 1.81 -18.10 -1.72
N SER A 224 1.84 -17.40 -2.85
CA SER A 224 3.01 -16.61 -3.25
C SER A 224 3.29 -15.46 -2.28
N ALA A 225 2.25 -14.83 -1.72
CA ALA A 225 2.39 -13.81 -0.69
C ALA A 225 3.05 -14.36 0.57
N LEU A 226 2.68 -15.57 1.00
CA LEU A 226 3.31 -16.27 2.13
C LEU A 226 4.77 -16.62 1.86
N GLU A 227 5.08 -17.10 0.66
CA GLU A 227 6.46 -17.39 0.23
C GLU A 227 7.32 -16.13 0.28
N VAL A 228 6.83 -15.02 -0.29
CA VAL A 228 7.51 -13.73 -0.24
C VAL A 228 7.69 -13.25 1.21
N ALA A 229 6.66 -13.33 2.05
CA ALA A 229 6.75 -12.93 3.46
C ALA A 229 7.80 -13.75 4.23
N ALA A 230 7.88 -15.07 3.99
CA ALA A 230 8.88 -15.93 4.62
C ALA A 230 10.30 -15.55 4.16
N LYS A 231 10.48 -15.25 2.87
CA LYS A 231 11.76 -14.79 2.32
C LYS A 231 12.18 -13.41 2.84
N GLU A 232 11.24 -12.47 2.93
CA GLU A 232 11.48 -11.15 3.53
C GLU A 232 11.87 -11.28 5.02
N CYS A 233 11.22 -12.18 5.75
CA CYS A 233 11.57 -12.48 7.15
C CYS A 233 12.99 -13.03 7.28
N ILE A 234 13.35 -14.03 6.47
CA ILE A 234 14.72 -14.57 6.43
C ILE A 234 15.74 -13.48 6.12
N SER A 235 15.46 -12.64 5.12
CA SER A 235 16.35 -11.55 4.70
C SER A 235 16.59 -10.52 5.82
N LYS A 236 15.57 -10.28 6.66
CA LYS A 236 15.69 -9.39 7.83
C LYS A 236 16.45 -10.05 8.98
N LEU A 237 16.24 -11.33 9.23
CA LEU A 237 16.90 -12.08 10.29
C LEU A 237 18.37 -12.41 9.98
N ASN A 238 18.69 -12.60 8.70
CA ASN A 238 20.04 -12.93 8.24
C ASN A 238 20.36 -12.25 6.89
N PRO A 239 20.76 -10.96 6.91
CA PRO A 239 21.06 -10.19 5.70
C PRO A 239 22.17 -10.79 4.81
N GLU A 240 23.14 -11.48 5.41
CA GLU A 240 24.26 -12.11 4.68
C GLU A 240 23.80 -13.25 3.75
N SER A 241 22.60 -13.79 3.98
CA SER A 241 22.02 -14.88 3.19
C SER A 241 20.99 -14.42 2.15
N ILE A 242 20.84 -13.11 1.92
CA ILE A 242 19.86 -12.57 0.96
C ILE A 242 20.04 -13.20 -0.43
N TRP A 243 21.30 -13.29 -0.90
CA TRP A 243 21.60 -13.80 -2.23
C TRP A 243 21.11 -15.25 -2.44
N LEU A 244 21.14 -16.09 -1.39
CA LEU A 244 20.65 -17.47 -1.45
C LEU A 244 19.13 -17.51 -1.62
N VAL A 245 18.42 -16.61 -0.94
CA VAL A 245 16.97 -16.57 -0.91
C VAL A 245 16.39 -15.98 -2.21
N GLU A 246 17.11 -15.04 -2.82
CA GLU A 246 16.73 -14.38 -4.07
C GLU A 246 17.00 -15.24 -5.31
N ASN A 247 18.11 -15.98 -5.34
CA ASN A 247 18.58 -16.64 -6.57
C ASN A 247 18.29 -18.15 -6.64
N LEU A 248 17.91 -18.79 -5.54
CA LEU A 248 17.56 -20.21 -5.54
C LEU A 248 16.05 -20.43 -5.72
N PRO A 249 15.66 -21.53 -6.39
CA PRO A 249 14.29 -22.01 -6.36
C PRO A 249 13.83 -22.12 -4.90
N SER A 250 12.70 -21.48 -4.58
CA SER A 250 12.24 -21.44 -3.18
C SER A 250 11.94 -22.88 -2.72
N PRO A 251 12.53 -23.32 -1.59
CA PRO A 251 12.08 -24.55 -0.95
C PRO A 251 10.59 -24.44 -0.60
N ASP A 252 9.97 -25.58 -0.27
CA ASP A 252 8.61 -25.61 0.29
C ASP A 252 8.51 -24.58 1.43
N VAL A 253 7.57 -23.64 1.30
CA VAL A 253 7.36 -22.54 2.25
C VAL A 253 7.18 -23.05 3.69
N ARG A 254 6.61 -24.25 3.86
CA ARG A 254 6.47 -24.89 5.17
C ARG A 254 7.81 -25.25 5.79
N LYS A 255 8.79 -25.69 4.99
CA LYS A 255 10.15 -25.96 5.49
C LYS A 255 10.86 -24.67 5.89
N LEU A 256 10.69 -23.61 5.10
CA LEU A 256 11.22 -22.30 5.45
C LEU A 256 10.69 -21.84 6.82
N ILE A 257 9.37 -21.94 7.02
CA ILE A 257 8.72 -21.46 8.24
C ILE A 257 8.96 -22.38 9.44
N ASN A 258 8.88 -23.70 9.28
CA ASN A 258 8.90 -24.63 10.41
C ASN A 258 10.28 -25.22 10.73
N GLU A 259 11.26 -25.10 9.83
CA GLU A 259 12.59 -25.69 10.02
C GLU A 259 13.71 -24.67 9.90
N TYR A 260 13.66 -23.76 8.93
CA TYR A 260 14.74 -22.82 8.67
C TYR A 260 14.70 -21.56 9.56
N ILE A 261 13.58 -20.81 9.54
CA ILE A 261 13.42 -19.61 10.38
C ILE A 261 13.64 -19.92 11.88
N PRO A 262 13.14 -21.02 12.47
CA PRO A 262 13.43 -21.36 13.87
C PRO A 262 14.92 -21.43 14.19
N ARG A 263 15.75 -21.91 13.25
CA ARG A 263 17.21 -21.96 13.45
C ARG A 263 17.83 -20.56 13.48
N LEU A 264 17.26 -19.61 12.74
CA LEU A 264 17.69 -18.20 12.79
C LEU A 264 17.27 -17.51 14.08
N LEU A 265 16.17 -17.96 14.69
CA LEU A 265 15.66 -17.42 15.96
C LEU A 265 16.29 -18.07 17.19
N CYS A 266 17.09 -19.13 17.03
CA CYS A 266 17.78 -19.79 18.13
C CYS A 266 18.67 -18.78 18.87
N LYS A 267 18.67 -18.80 20.21
CA LYS A 267 19.38 -17.84 21.07
C LYS A 267 18.87 -16.40 21.01
N THR A 268 17.69 -16.16 20.45
CA THR A 268 16.99 -14.87 20.55
C THR A 268 15.87 -14.98 21.59
N THR A 269 15.30 -13.84 22.01
CA THR A 269 14.11 -13.83 22.88
C THR A 269 12.85 -14.39 22.20
N LEU A 270 12.95 -14.71 20.91
CA LEU A 270 11.90 -15.22 20.05
C LEU A 270 12.07 -16.73 19.77
N GLU A 271 12.98 -17.39 20.48
CA GLU A 271 13.15 -18.84 20.42
C GLU A 271 11.86 -19.56 20.83
N GLY A 272 11.42 -20.52 20.01
CA GLY A 272 10.22 -21.32 20.25
C GLY A 272 8.90 -20.75 19.72
N ILE A 273 8.88 -19.56 19.11
CA ILE A 273 7.68 -19.01 18.43
C ILE A 273 7.26 -19.90 17.24
N LEU A 274 8.26 -20.44 16.56
CA LEU A 274 8.11 -21.39 15.46
C LEU A 274 8.74 -22.72 15.89
N PRO A 275 8.25 -23.88 15.41
CA PRO A 275 7.31 -24.09 14.30
C PRO A 275 5.86 -23.66 14.57
N LEU A 276 5.07 -23.55 13.49
CA LEU A 276 3.66 -23.18 13.57
C LEU A 276 2.83 -24.17 14.42
N PRO A 277 1.77 -23.70 15.10
CA PRO A 277 0.74 -24.56 15.67
C PRO A 277 0.19 -25.54 14.62
N GLU A 278 -0.17 -26.76 15.05
CA GLU A 278 -0.58 -27.83 14.13
C GLU A 278 -1.77 -27.46 13.25
N SER A 279 -2.73 -26.70 13.78
CA SER A 279 -3.87 -26.18 13.02
C SER A 279 -3.44 -25.30 11.85
N LEU A 280 -2.55 -24.33 12.09
CA LEU A 280 -2.01 -23.44 11.05
C LEU A 280 -1.16 -24.25 10.06
N ASN A 281 -0.25 -25.10 10.55
CA ASN A 281 0.62 -25.92 9.70
C ASN A 281 -0.20 -26.83 8.76
N THR A 282 -1.28 -27.44 9.25
CA THR A 282 -2.19 -28.25 8.45
C THR A 282 -2.94 -27.42 7.41
N SER A 283 -3.44 -26.24 7.77
CA SER A 283 -4.07 -25.32 6.81
C SER A 283 -3.11 -24.87 5.70
N ILE A 284 -1.86 -24.53 6.04
CA ILE A 284 -0.84 -24.19 5.03
C ILE A 284 -0.50 -25.39 4.14
N ARG A 285 -0.39 -26.60 4.71
CA ARG A 285 -0.19 -27.83 3.93
C ARG A 285 -1.33 -28.07 2.92
N LYS A 286 -2.57 -27.88 3.34
CA LYS A 286 -3.75 -27.94 2.46
C LYS A 286 -3.64 -26.88 1.37
N GLY A 287 -3.27 -25.65 1.71
CA GLY A 287 -3.02 -24.55 0.76
C GLY A 287 -1.99 -24.88 -0.31
N VAL A 288 -0.81 -25.39 0.08
CA VAL A 288 0.24 -25.85 -0.87
C VAL A 288 -0.30 -26.92 -1.82
N THR A 289 -1.05 -27.90 -1.27
CA THR A 289 -1.61 -29.00 -2.06
C THR A 289 -2.62 -28.48 -3.09
N VAL A 290 -3.52 -27.59 -2.65
CA VAL A 290 -4.53 -26.97 -3.52
C VAL A 290 -3.87 -26.11 -4.59
N ARG A 291 -2.90 -25.26 -4.23
CA ARG A 291 -2.14 -24.44 -5.19
C ARG A 291 -1.49 -25.31 -6.27
N ASN A 292 -0.83 -26.40 -5.90
CA ASN A 292 -0.21 -27.31 -6.86
C ASN A 292 -1.24 -27.98 -7.77
N ARG A 293 -2.38 -28.41 -7.22
CA ARG A 293 -3.47 -29.01 -8.01
C ARG A 293 -4.12 -28.02 -8.98
N ILE A 294 -4.28 -26.76 -8.59
CA ILE A 294 -4.83 -25.71 -9.47
C ILE A 294 -3.85 -25.42 -10.61
N ILE A 295 -2.57 -25.17 -10.28
CA ILE A 295 -1.55 -24.77 -11.26
C ILE A 295 -1.22 -25.91 -12.23
N HIS A 296 -0.98 -27.12 -11.72
CA HIS A 296 -0.45 -28.21 -12.52
C HIS A 296 -1.52 -29.13 -13.13
N LEU A 297 -2.69 -29.23 -12.49
CA LEU A 297 -3.74 -30.17 -12.88
C LEU A 297 -5.04 -29.48 -13.31
N GLY A 298 -5.09 -28.14 -13.33
CA GLY A 298 -6.26 -27.38 -13.81
C GLY A 298 -7.53 -27.53 -12.97
N HIS A 299 -7.41 -28.00 -11.71
CA HIS A 299 -8.56 -28.24 -10.85
C HIS A 299 -9.38 -26.97 -10.57
N GLN A 300 -10.65 -27.19 -10.22
CA GLN A 300 -11.55 -26.14 -9.74
C GLN A 300 -11.02 -25.52 -8.44
N ALA A 301 -11.44 -24.28 -8.17
CA ALA A 301 -11.17 -23.66 -6.89
C ALA A 301 -11.87 -24.43 -5.77
N PRO A 302 -11.36 -24.40 -4.53
CA PRO A 302 -12.13 -24.80 -3.36
C PRO A 302 -13.43 -24.00 -3.23
N SER A 303 -14.32 -24.45 -2.36
CA SER A 303 -15.47 -23.66 -1.94
C SER A 303 -15.05 -22.30 -1.37
N GLY A 304 -15.97 -21.33 -1.36
CA GLY A 304 -15.72 -20.01 -0.77
C GLY A 304 -15.26 -20.09 0.69
N GLU A 305 -15.95 -20.90 1.49
CA GLU A 305 -15.58 -21.15 2.90
C GLU A 305 -14.16 -21.72 3.05
N SER A 306 -13.82 -22.77 2.29
CA SER A 306 -12.48 -23.37 2.30
C SER A 306 -11.40 -22.39 1.81
N THR A 307 -11.76 -21.46 0.90
CA THR A 307 -10.87 -20.38 0.46
C THR A 307 -10.63 -19.37 1.58
N ASP A 308 -11.67 -18.93 2.27
CA ASP A 308 -11.58 -17.98 3.38
C ASP A 308 -10.80 -18.56 4.58
N GLU A 309 -10.97 -19.84 4.89
CA GLU A 309 -10.17 -20.57 5.88
C GLU A 309 -8.67 -20.52 5.54
N MET A 310 -8.31 -20.83 4.28
CA MET A 310 -6.91 -20.82 3.84
C MET A 310 -6.33 -19.41 3.87
N LEU A 311 -7.08 -18.41 3.39
CA LEU A 311 -6.64 -17.01 3.42
C LEU A 311 -6.41 -16.53 4.84
N SER A 312 -7.30 -16.87 5.78
CA SER A 312 -7.17 -16.50 7.19
C SER A 312 -5.92 -17.14 7.83
N ALA A 313 -5.67 -18.43 7.57
CA ALA A 313 -4.48 -19.10 8.05
C ALA A 313 -3.18 -18.49 7.48
N ILE A 314 -3.15 -18.20 6.18
CA ILE A 314 -2.01 -17.53 5.52
C ILE A 314 -1.74 -16.17 6.17
N GLN A 315 -2.79 -15.39 6.39
CA GLN A 315 -2.68 -14.09 7.01
C GLN A 315 -2.10 -14.13 8.41
N GLU A 316 -2.58 -15.04 9.25
CA GLU A 316 -2.05 -15.22 10.60
C GLU A 316 -0.56 -15.53 10.55
N VAL A 317 -0.13 -16.41 9.64
CA VAL A 317 1.29 -16.74 9.49
C VAL A 317 2.10 -15.54 9.03
N ILE A 318 1.61 -14.71 8.10
CA ILE A 318 2.29 -13.47 7.69
C ILE A 318 2.47 -12.53 8.89
N TRP A 319 1.47 -12.41 9.78
CA TRP A 319 1.60 -11.62 11.01
C TRP A 319 2.60 -12.23 12.01
N ILE A 320 2.66 -13.56 12.13
CA ILE A 320 3.67 -14.24 12.95
C ILE A 320 5.09 -13.93 12.41
N LEU A 321 5.27 -13.89 11.09
CA LEU A 321 6.56 -13.54 10.47
C LEU A 321 6.94 -12.08 10.74
N ASP A 322 5.99 -11.16 10.73
CA ASP A 322 6.24 -9.78 11.16
C ASP A 322 6.68 -9.71 12.63
N TYR A 323 6.06 -10.49 13.51
CA TYR A 323 6.47 -10.57 14.90
C TYR A 323 7.91 -11.10 15.04
N CYS A 324 8.27 -12.13 14.27
CA CYS A 324 9.64 -12.64 14.20
C CYS A 324 10.64 -11.56 13.76
N CYS A 325 10.20 -10.59 12.94
CA CYS A 325 11.00 -9.44 12.50
C CYS A 325 11.07 -8.29 13.52
N GLY A 326 10.56 -8.46 14.74
CA GLY A 326 10.58 -7.45 15.80
C GLY A 326 9.40 -6.47 15.78
N TYR A 327 8.31 -6.80 15.06
CA TYR A 327 7.09 -5.99 15.07
C TYR A 327 6.07 -6.52 16.10
N ASP A 328 6.29 -6.25 17.40
CA ASP A 328 5.44 -6.73 18.51
C ASP A 328 3.94 -6.50 18.33
N TRP A 329 3.58 -5.42 17.63
CA TRP A 329 2.20 -5.06 17.36
C TRP A 329 1.47 -6.05 16.44
N ALA A 330 2.19 -6.87 15.67
CA ALA A 330 1.62 -7.84 14.75
C ALA A 330 0.81 -8.93 15.46
N LEU A 331 1.15 -9.27 16.71
CA LEU A 331 0.39 -10.23 17.53
C LEU A 331 -1.06 -9.81 17.80
N ARG A 332 -1.41 -8.54 17.58
CA ARG A 332 -2.81 -8.06 17.71
C ARG A 332 -3.71 -8.53 16.56
N PHE A 333 -3.10 -9.05 15.49
CA PHE A 333 -3.80 -9.43 14.26
C PHE A 333 -3.83 -10.95 14.03
N ILE A 334 -3.36 -11.75 14.99
CA ILE A 334 -3.50 -13.20 14.96
C ILE A 334 -4.63 -13.66 15.89
N SER A 335 -5.12 -14.89 15.70
CA SER A 335 -6.16 -15.44 16.57
C SER A 335 -5.65 -15.61 18.01
N ARG A 336 -6.58 -15.59 18.99
CA ARG A 336 -6.24 -15.82 20.40
C ARG A 336 -5.52 -17.16 20.60
N ASN A 337 -5.98 -18.21 19.93
CA ASN A 337 -5.37 -19.53 20.00
C ASN A 337 -3.90 -19.50 19.55
N SER A 338 -3.60 -18.83 18.44
CA SER A 338 -2.23 -18.65 17.94
C SER A 338 -1.39 -17.83 18.91
N ALA A 339 -1.94 -16.74 19.44
CA ALA A 339 -1.25 -15.89 20.41
C ALA A 339 -0.93 -16.64 21.72
N ASP A 340 -1.89 -17.38 22.27
CA ASP A 340 -1.72 -18.15 23.51
C ASP A 340 -0.67 -19.25 23.32
N HIS A 341 -0.67 -19.93 22.17
CA HIS A 341 0.35 -20.91 21.84
C HIS A 341 1.75 -20.28 21.82
N ILE A 342 1.92 -19.17 21.09
CA ILE A 342 3.20 -18.44 20.99
C ILE A 342 3.67 -17.97 22.36
N MET A 343 2.78 -17.34 23.13
CA MET A 343 3.11 -16.81 24.47
C MET A 343 3.46 -17.92 25.47
N SER A 344 2.85 -19.11 25.35
CA SER A 344 3.21 -20.26 26.18
C SER A 344 4.65 -20.72 25.93
N LYS A 345 5.09 -20.73 24.66
CA LYS A 345 6.43 -21.16 24.27
C LYS A 345 7.52 -20.18 24.70
N ILE A 346 7.28 -18.88 24.56
CA ILE A 346 8.22 -17.84 25.00
C ILE A 346 8.46 -17.96 26.52
N LYS A 347 7.41 -18.13 27.32
CA LYS A 347 7.53 -18.30 28.78
C LYS A 347 8.37 -19.53 29.16
N THR A 348 8.19 -20.65 28.45
CA THR A 348 9.00 -21.86 28.68
C THR A 348 10.48 -21.62 28.34
N SER A 349 10.78 -20.88 27.28
CA SER A 349 12.16 -20.55 26.90
C SER A 349 12.86 -19.64 27.91
N ILE A 350 12.13 -18.68 28.51
CA ILE A 350 12.69 -17.75 29.51
C ILE A 350 12.94 -18.45 30.85
N ASN A 351 12.07 -19.39 31.25
CA ASN A 351 12.18 -20.09 32.53
C ASN A 351 13.19 -21.26 32.52
N ASN A 352 13.62 -21.70 31.33
CA ASN A 352 14.69 -22.67 31.15
C ASN A 352 15.81 -22.05 30.28
N PRO A 353 16.53 -21.01 30.75
CA PRO A 353 17.70 -20.55 30.05
C PRO A 353 18.71 -21.71 30.04
N ILE A 354 19.01 -22.21 28.84
CA ILE A 354 19.88 -23.37 28.64
C ILE A 354 21.21 -23.15 29.36
N GLN A 355 21.58 -24.11 30.21
CA GLN A 355 22.90 -24.24 30.87
C GLN A 355 24.04 -24.43 29.86
#